data_AF-A0A0B4GTH7-F1
#
_entry.id   AF-A0A0B4GTH7-F1
#
_cell.length_a   1.000
_cell.length_b   1.000
_cell.length_c   1.000
_cell.angle_alpha   90.00
_cell.angle_beta   90.00
_cell.angle_gamma   90.00
#
_symmetry.space_group_name_H-M   'P 1'
#
loop_
_entity.id
_entity.type
_entity.pdbx_description
1 polymer ?
#
loop_
_entity_poly.entity_id
_entity_poly.type
_entity_poly.pdbx_seq_one_letter_code
_entity_poly.pdbx_strand_id
1 'polypeptide(L)'
;MSFSLTPRVFSLLCLAASVAGQWSGNYNTTFVPSSQDPASKCWIQSLAQRPYTAVYPCTCTGGEVWPDCNWQDALLFNRVKDAKCRCATTQDISKEPESLKKYGQDQPAAVTQCICDPAASKGPDSPDGLFVPSPECWCPAESLKQKSGLSEAKESPAVPETPPPSTKSIQKCRDDLNKSGYTQKNVCKQLMQDKPKEFSEPMQRALPNCSIASLTEVCKDIPQN
;
A
#
# COMPACT_ATOMS: atom_id res chain seq x y z
N MET A 1 -27.97 39.71 48.43
CA MET A 1 -28.72 38.80 47.55
C MET A 1 -27.75 38.34 46.48
N SER A 2 -27.32 37.08 46.55
CA SER A 2 -26.35 36.51 45.61
C SER A 2 -27.10 35.73 44.54
N PHE A 3 -26.98 36.13 43.29
CA PHE A 3 -27.49 35.37 42.14
C PHE A 3 -26.33 34.56 41.56
N SER A 4 -26.35 33.24 41.78
CA SER A 4 -25.51 32.28 41.08
C SER A 4 -26.04 32.10 39.66
N LEU A 5 -25.25 32.51 38.66
CA LEU A 5 -25.45 32.13 37.27
C LEU A 5 -24.66 30.84 37.02
N THR A 6 -25.35 29.70 37.02
CA THR A 6 -24.82 28.44 36.48
C THR A 6 -24.53 28.61 34.97
N PRO A 7 -23.30 28.36 34.49
CA PRO A 7 -23.06 28.27 33.06
C PRO A 7 -23.70 26.98 32.53
N ARG A 8 -24.66 27.13 31.62
CA ARG A 8 -25.22 26.05 30.82
C ARG A 8 -24.09 25.41 30.01
N VAL A 9 -23.84 24.14 30.27
CA VAL A 9 -22.98 23.26 29.45
C VAL A 9 -23.64 23.14 28.08
N PHE A 10 -23.19 23.96 27.13
CA PHE A 10 -23.44 23.73 25.71
C PHE A 10 -22.70 22.46 25.32
N SER A 11 -23.42 21.33 25.34
CA SER A 11 -22.94 20.07 24.79
C SER A 11 -22.73 20.28 23.29
N LEU A 12 -21.47 20.42 22.89
CA LEU A 12 -21.00 20.37 21.51
C LEU A 12 -21.29 18.97 20.96
N LEU A 13 -22.50 18.76 20.46
CA LEU A 13 -22.81 17.69 19.52
C LEU A 13 -22.02 17.99 18.23
N CYS A 14 -20.80 17.44 18.14
CA CYS A 14 -20.08 17.33 16.87
C CYS A 14 -20.86 16.35 15.98
N LEU A 15 -21.83 16.89 15.24
CA LEU A 15 -22.44 16.21 14.11
C LEU A 15 -21.31 15.91 13.12
N ALA A 16 -20.91 14.64 13.02
CA ALA A 16 -20.09 14.12 11.95
C ALA A 16 -20.91 14.15 10.65
N ALA A 17 -21.13 15.35 10.12
CA ALA A 17 -21.47 15.51 8.72
C ALA A 17 -20.17 15.19 7.96
N SER A 18 -20.10 14.01 7.35
CA SER A 18 -19.05 13.66 6.40
C SER A 18 -19.02 14.72 5.31
N VAL A 19 -18.09 15.66 5.43
CA VAL A 19 -17.92 16.75 4.47
C VAL A 19 -17.43 16.11 3.18
N ALA A 20 -18.12 16.38 2.06
CA ALA A 20 -17.66 15.92 0.75
C ALA A 20 -16.21 16.38 0.52
N GLY A 21 -15.31 15.44 0.23
CA GLY A 21 -13.89 15.69 0.05
C GLY A 21 -13.01 15.55 1.30
N GLN A 22 -13.59 15.13 2.43
CA GLN A 22 -12.78 14.74 3.58
C GLN A 22 -12.15 13.36 3.37
N TRP A 23 -10.83 13.30 3.51
CA TRP A 23 -10.07 12.06 3.53
C TRP A 23 -9.99 11.50 4.96
N SER A 24 -9.96 10.17 5.09
CA SER A 24 -9.68 9.45 6.34
C SER A 24 -8.56 8.43 6.14
N GLY A 25 -8.05 7.88 7.26
CA GLY A 25 -6.98 6.88 7.25
C GLY A 25 -5.58 7.51 7.22
N ASN A 26 -4.64 6.84 6.56
CA ASN A 26 -3.22 7.17 6.58
C ASN A 26 -2.58 6.81 5.24
N TYR A 27 -1.54 7.53 4.82
CA TYR A 27 -0.77 7.20 3.61
C TYR A 27 0.64 6.74 3.95
N ASN A 28 1.24 5.93 3.10
CA ASN A 28 2.64 5.54 3.15
C ASN A 28 3.43 6.33 2.09
N THR A 29 4.62 6.84 2.45
CA THR A 29 5.58 7.45 1.49
C THR A 29 6.92 6.70 1.41
N THR A 30 6.97 5.46 1.91
CA THR A 30 8.18 4.62 1.89
C THR A 30 8.85 4.67 0.53
N PHE A 31 10.13 5.06 0.51
CA PHE A 31 10.89 5.15 -0.72
C PHE A 31 10.95 3.80 -1.43
N VAL A 32 10.64 3.81 -2.74
CA VAL A 32 10.72 2.64 -3.61
C VAL A 32 11.89 2.82 -4.58
N PRO A 33 12.92 1.96 -4.53
CA PRO A 33 14.00 1.99 -5.52
C PRO A 33 13.47 1.64 -6.92
N SER A 34 13.86 2.40 -7.94
CA SER A 34 13.42 2.19 -9.33
C SER A 34 13.86 0.88 -9.96
N SER A 35 14.82 0.17 -9.35
CA SER A 35 15.34 -1.11 -9.82
C SER A 35 14.69 -2.34 -9.18
N GLN A 36 13.73 -2.17 -8.26
CA GLN A 36 13.10 -3.28 -7.56
C GLN A 36 11.69 -3.57 -8.07
N ASP A 37 11.46 -4.83 -8.43
CA ASP A 37 10.12 -5.34 -8.70
C ASP A 37 9.28 -5.39 -7.42
N PRO A 38 7.99 -5.04 -7.48
CA PRO A 38 7.07 -5.30 -6.39
C PRO A 38 6.99 -6.76 -6.01
N ALA A 39 6.99 -7.00 -4.70
CA ALA A 39 6.50 -8.26 -4.17
C ALA A 39 5.12 -8.55 -4.80
N SER A 40 4.82 -9.81 -5.11
CA SER A 40 3.59 -10.17 -5.83
C SER A 40 2.32 -9.57 -5.20
N LYS A 41 2.26 -9.52 -3.86
CA LYS A 41 1.17 -8.94 -3.06
C LYS A 41 1.01 -7.42 -3.16
N CYS A 42 2.02 -6.74 -3.70
CA CYS A 42 2.12 -5.29 -3.84
C CYS A 42 1.75 -4.82 -5.26
N TRP A 43 1.37 -5.73 -6.16
CA TRP A 43 0.89 -5.36 -7.48
C TRP A 43 -0.58 -4.94 -7.44
N ILE A 44 -0.88 -3.82 -8.09
CA ILE A 44 -2.25 -3.43 -8.40
C ILE A 44 -2.83 -4.50 -9.34
N GLN A 45 -3.90 -5.17 -8.92
CA GLN A 45 -4.41 -6.36 -9.62
C GLN A 45 -4.76 -6.07 -11.09
N SER A 46 -5.35 -4.93 -11.38
CA SER A 46 -5.71 -4.49 -12.73
C SER A 46 -4.52 -4.09 -13.63
N LEU A 47 -3.31 -4.07 -13.05
CA LEU A 47 -2.03 -3.88 -13.74
C LEU A 47 -1.12 -5.12 -13.69
N ALA A 48 -1.48 -6.16 -12.93
CA ALA A 48 -0.63 -7.33 -12.72
C ALA A 48 -0.55 -8.26 -13.94
N GLN A 49 -1.58 -8.30 -14.78
CA GLN A 49 -1.66 -9.20 -15.94
C GLN A 49 -2.22 -8.50 -17.18
N ARG A 50 -1.68 -8.85 -18.36
CA ARG A 50 -2.15 -8.32 -19.64
C ARG A 50 -3.38 -9.09 -20.17
N PRO A 51 -4.31 -8.43 -20.88
CA PRO A 51 -4.36 -6.98 -21.10
C PRO A 51 -4.69 -6.23 -19.81
N TYR A 52 -3.99 -5.13 -19.54
CA TYR A 52 -4.26 -4.32 -18.37
C TYR A 52 -5.70 -3.78 -18.44
N THR A 53 -6.42 -3.90 -17.34
CA THR A 53 -7.82 -3.48 -17.24
C THR A 53 -7.97 -2.18 -16.45
N ALA A 54 -6.91 -1.73 -15.78
CA ALA A 54 -6.90 -0.49 -15.03
C ALA A 54 -7.24 0.71 -15.90
N VAL A 55 -7.86 1.71 -15.29
CA VAL A 55 -8.15 2.98 -15.95
C VAL A 55 -7.45 4.13 -15.24
N TYR A 56 -6.81 4.97 -16.06
CA TYR A 56 -6.00 6.08 -15.60
C TYR A 56 -5.77 7.08 -16.76
N PRO A 57 -5.49 8.35 -16.44
CA PRO A 57 -5.45 8.93 -15.09
C PRO A 57 -6.85 9.18 -14.51
N CYS A 58 -6.93 9.15 -13.19
CA CYS A 58 -8.12 9.49 -12.42
C CYS A 58 -7.83 10.61 -11.42
N THR A 59 -8.87 11.38 -11.10
CA THR A 59 -8.86 12.39 -10.04
C THR A 59 -9.91 12.02 -9.02
N CYS A 60 -9.49 11.90 -7.77
CA CYS A 60 -10.30 11.41 -6.66
C CYS A 60 -10.40 12.46 -5.54
N THR A 61 -11.53 12.49 -4.85
CA THR A 61 -11.75 13.34 -3.67
C THR A 61 -12.49 12.59 -2.57
N GLY A 62 -12.02 12.77 -1.33
CA GLY A 62 -12.49 12.07 -0.15
C GLY A 62 -12.31 10.56 -0.22
N GLY A 63 -12.78 9.87 0.83
CA GLY A 63 -12.66 8.41 0.96
C GLY A 63 -11.60 8.00 1.98
N GLU A 64 -11.41 6.70 2.10
CA GLU A 64 -10.50 6.09 3.08
C GLU A 64 -9.20 5.65 2.41
N VAL A 65 -8.08 6.14 2.95
CA VAL A 65 -6.74 5.81 2.47
C VAL A 65 -6.14 4.71 3.33
N TRP A 66 -5.70 3.65 2.66
CA TRP A 66 -5.03 2.50 3.24
C TRP A 66 -3.55 2.49 2.82
N PRO A 67 -2.61 2.51 3.79
CA PRO A 67 -1.19 2.50 3.52
C PRO A 67 -0.73 1.10 3.10
N ASP A 68 -0.96 0.78 1.84
CA ASP A 68 -0.51 -0.45 1.21
C ASP A 68 0.90 -0.30 0.60
N CYS A 69 1.43 -1.38 0.06
CA CYS A 69 2.73 -1.42 -0.61
C CYS A 69 2.59 -1.32 -2.13
N ASN A 70 1.61 -0.62 -2.70
CA ASN A 70 1.41 -0.67 -4.15
C ASN A 70 2.38 0.24 -4.89
N TRP A 71 3.12 -0.22 -5.90
CA TRP A 71 3.93 0.67 -6.74
C TRP A 71 3.93 0.33 -8.23
N GLN A 72 4.09 1.36 -9.05
CA GLN A 72 4.22 1.28 -10.50
C GLN A 72 5.28 2.29 -10.97
N ASP A 73 6.23 1.88 -11.81
CA ASP A 73 7.24 2.77 -12.41
C ASP A 73 7.97 3.65 -11.38
N ALA A 74 8.35 3.05 -10.23
CA ALA A 74 8.95 3.72 -9.07
C ALA A 74 8.05 4.73 -8.33
N LEU A 75 6.77 4.83 -8.67
CA LEU A 75 5.77 5.60 -7.95
C LEU A 75 5.06 4.72 -6.92
N LEU A 76 5.06 5.14 -5.66
CA LEU A 76 4.27 4.51 -4.60
C LEU A 76 2.82 5.02 -4.65
N PHE A 77 1.88 4.09 -4.60
CA PHE A 77 0.46 4.32 -4.51
C PHE A 77 -0.10 3.75 -3.21
N ASN A 78 -1.10 4.43 -2.68
CA ASN A 78 -1.89 3.96 -1.55
C ASN A 78 -3.26 3.56 -2.05
N ARG A 79 -3.82 2.50 -1.48
CA ARG A 79 -5.16 2.06 -1.82
C ARG A 79 -6.16 3.05 -1.25
N VAL A 80 -7.20 3.31 -2.04
CA VAL A 80 -8.26 4.25 -1.73
C VAL A 80 -9.60 3.56 -1.97
N LYS A 81 -10.47 3.66 -0.97
CA LYS A 81 -11.85 3.15 -1.04
C LYS A 81 -12.85 4.26 -0.84
N ASP A 82 -14.03 4.07 -1.43
CA ASP A 82 -15.20 4.95 -1.27
C ASP A 82 -14.92 6.42 -1.62
N ALA A 83 -13.92 6.64 -2.47
CA ALA A 83 -13.59 7.95 -3.00
C ALA A 83 -14.53 8.30 -4.16
N LYS A 84 -14.78 9.60 -4.33
CA LYS A 84 -15.44 10.10 -5.54
C LYS A 84 -14.37 10.33 -6.59
N CYS A 85 -14.32 9.44 -7.58
CA CYS A 85 -13.33 9.50 -8.64
C CYS A 85 -13.97 9.74 -10.01
N ARG A 86 -13.26 10.50 -10.85
CA ARG A 86 -13.50 10.59 -12.29
C ARG A 86 -12.23 10.20 -13.02
N CYS A 87 -12.37 9.44 -14.09
CA CYS A 87 -11.24 8.93 -14.87
C CYS A 87 -11.34 9.34 -16.33
N ALA A 88 -10.17 9.50 -16.94
CA ALA A 88 -10.00 9.56 -18.39
C ALA A 88 -9.61 8.17 -18.94
N THR A 89 -9.68 7.99 -20.25
CA THR A 89 -9.36 6.72 -20.94
C THR A 89 -8.03 6.78 -21.71
N THR A 90 -7.13 7.70 -21.37
CA THR A 90 -5.89 7.92 -22.15
C THR A 90 -4.86 6.80 -21.97
N GLN A 91 -4.92 6.05 -20.86
CA GLN A 91 -3.92 5.03 -20.49
C GLN A 91 -2.48 5.58 -20.44
N ASP A 92 -2.34 6.88 -20.15
CA ASP A 92 -1.06 7.53 -19.92
C ASP A 92 -1.21 8.39 -18.66
N ILE A 93 -0.63 7.92 -17.56
CA ILE A 93 -0.74 8.56 -16.25
C ILE A 93 -0.15 9.97 -16.22
N SER A 94 0.77 10.27 -17.16
CA SER A 94 1.39 11.59 -17.31
C SER A 94 0.55 12.56 -18.15
N LYS A 95 -0.41 12.05 -18.93
CA LYS A 95 -1.25 12.85 -19.82
C LYS A 95 -2.67 12.99 -19.28
N GLU A 96 -2.83 13.90 -18.33
CA GLU A 96 -4.12 14.31 -17.82
C GLU A 96 -4.85 15.25 -18.81
N PRO A 97 -6.05 14.90 -19.30
CA PRO A 97 -6.81 15.77 -20.19
C PRO A 97 -7.41 16.97 -19.45
N GLU A 98 -7.71 18.04 -20.18
CA GLU A 98 -8.20 19.30 -19.60
C GLU A 98 -9.51 19.16 -18.84
N SER A 99 -10.41 18.27 -19.29
CA SER A 99 -11.67 17.99 -18.59
C SER A 99 -11.43 17.40 -17.20
N LEU A 100 -10.44 16.52 -17.05
CA LEU A 100 -10.11 15.90 -15.77
C LEU A 100 -9.40 16.90 -14.83
N LYS A 101 -8.53 17.75 -15.37
CA LYS A 101 -7.91 18.85 -14.62
C LYS A 101 -8.94 19.82 -14.06
N LYS A 102 -9.90 20.23 -14.91
CA LYS A 102 -10.99 21.13 -14.52
C LYS A 102 -11.83 20.51 -13.42
N TYR A 103 -12.21 19.23 -13.58
CA TYR A 103 -12.91 18.49 -12.52
C TYR A 103 -12.13 18.56 -11.19
N GLY A 104 -10.81 18.31 -11.22
CA GLY A 104 -9.96 18.39 -10.02
C GLY A 104 -9.90 19.77 -9.37
N GLN A 105 -9.89 20.85 -10.16
CA GLN A 105 -9.90 22.23 -9.65
C GLN A 105 -11.20 22.57 -8.91
N ASP A 106 -12.31 21.97 -9.34
CA ASP A 106 -13.64 22.18 -8.74
C ASP A 106 -13.87 21.31 -7.49
N GLN A 107 -12.99 20.34 -7.21
CA GLN A 107 -13.11 19.46 -6.05
C GLN A 107 -12.17 19.87 -4.90
N PRO A 108 -12.66 19.94 -3.65
CA PRO A 108 -11.79 20.13 -2.50
C PRO A 108 -10.86 18.93 -2.32
N ALA A 109 -9.61 19.20 -1.93
CA ALA A 109 -8.61 18.17 -1.61
C ALA A 109 -8.45 17.09 -2.71
N ALA A 110 -8.59 17.48 -3.99
CA ALA A 110 -8.48 16.57 -5.12
C ALA A 110 -7.07 15.98 -5.22
N VAL A 111 -7.01 14.67 -5.37
CA VAL A 111 -5.80 13.87 -5.58
C VAL A 111 -5.82 13.39 -7.02
N THR A 112 -4.79 13.76 -7.79
CA THR A 112 -4.71 13.51 -9.23
C THR A 112 -3.83 12.29 -9.53
N GLN A 113 -3.87 11.82 -10.77
CA GLN A 113 -3.06 10.70 -11.26
C GLN A 113 -3.31 9.39 -10.49
N CYS A 114 -4.51 9.23 -9.94
CA CYS A 114 -4.93 7.95 -9.39
C CYS A 114 -5.18 6.95 -10.53
N ILE A 115 -5.15 5.67 -10.17
CA ILE A 115 -5.43 4.52 -11.02
C ILE A 115 -6.62 3.81 -10.39
N CYS A 116 -7.61 3.42 -11.17
CA CYS A 116 -8.78 2.74 -10.63
C CYS A 116 -9.10 1.48 -11.43
N ASP A 117 -9.79 0.56 -10.78
CA ASP A 117 -10.41 -0.55 -11.48
C ASP A 117 -11.53 -0.06 -12.41
N PRO A 118 -11.74 -0.71 -13.56
CA PRO A 118 -12.77 -0.30 -14.51
C PRO A 118 -14.15 -0.53 -13.92
N ALA A 119 -15.09 0.38 -14.21
CA ALA A 119 -16.49 0.13 -13.92
C ALA A 119 -17.06 -1.01 -14.80
N ALA A 120 -18.16 -1.62 -14.36
CA ALA A 120 -18.88 -2.60 -15.17
C ALA A 120 -19.47 -1.98 -16.45
N SER A 121 -19.71 -0.67 -16.47
CA SER A 121 -20.17 0.08 -17.65
C SER A 121 -19.01 0.41 -18.60
N LYS A 122 -19.27 0.27 -19.90
CA LYS A 122 -18.29 0.57 -20.95
C LYS A 122 -18.51 1.99 -21.48
N GLY A 123 -17.71 2.94 -21.00
CA GLY A 123 -17.52 4.24 -21.66
C GLY A 123 -17.80 5.47 -20.80
N PRO A 124 -17.57 6.67 -21.37
CA PRO A 124 -17.92 7.96 -20.76
C PRO A 124 -19.38 7.98 -20.31
N ASP A 125 -19.63 8.40 -19.08
CA ASP A 125 -20.97 8.71 -18.59
C ASP A 125 -21.23 10.23 -18.59
N SER A 126 -20.25 11.02 -19.02
CA SER A 126 -20.33 12.47 -19.13
C SER A 126 -19.99 12.97 -20.54
N PRO A 127 -20.56 14.13 -20.96
CA PRO A 127 -20.22 14.77 -22.23
C PRO A 127 -18.76 15.23 -22.29
N ASP A 128 -18.08 15.34 -21.13
CA ASP A 128 -16.67 15.76 -21.02
C ASP A 128 -15.68 14.59 -21.23
N GLY A 129 -16.19 13.41 -21.59
CA GLY A 129 -15.38 12.21 -21.86
C GLY A 129 -14.84 11.53 -20.60
N LEU A 130 -15.30 11.95 -19.41
CA LEU A 130 -14.95 11.35 -18.14
C LEU A 130 -15.94 10.25 -17.78
N PHE A 131 -15.52 9.32 -16.93
CA PHE A 131 -16.42 8.31 -16.38
C PHE A 131 -16.14 8.01 -14.90
N VAL A 132 -17.13 7.44 -14.22
CA VAL A 132 -16.99 6.93 -12.85
C VAL A 132 -16.36 5.53 -12.89
N PRO A 133 -15.22 5.30 -12.23
CA PRO A 133 -14.60 3.97 -12.15
C PRO A 133 -15.28 3.08 -11.09
N SER A 134 -14.74 1.87 -10.89
CA SER A 134 -15.02 1.07 -9.71
C SER A 134 -14.58 1.80 -8.42
N PRO A 135 -15.17 1.50 -7.23
CA PRO A 135 -14.77 2.12 -5.97
C PRO A 135 -13.33 1.84 -5.50
N GLU A 136 -12.67 0.84 -6.10
CA GLU A 136 -11.29 0.47 -5.77
C GLU A 136 -10.31 1.26 -6.64
N CYS A 137 -9.52 2.11 -5.97
CA CYS A 137 -8.54 2.99 -6.60
C CYS A 137 -7.21 2.97 -5.85
N TRP A 138 -6.18 3.48 -6.51
CA TRP A 138 -4.83 3.65 -6.01
C TRP A 138 -4.35 5.04 -6.35
N CYS A 139 -4.02 5.83 -5.32
CA CYS A 139 -3.61 7.22 -5.50
C CYS A 139 -2.14 7.43 -5.10
N PRO A 140 -1.39 8.29 -5.83
CA PRO A 140 0.02 8.51 -5.54
C PRO A 140 0.27 9.04 -4.12
N ALA A 141 1.25 8.47 -3.44
CA ALA A 141 1.65 8.84 -2.09
C ALA A 141 1.96 10.35 -1.95
N GLU A 142 2.71 10.92 -2.89
CA GLU A 142 3.07 12.34 -2.87
C GLU A 142 1.85 13.25 -3.05
N SER A 143 0.91 12.89 -3.93
CA SER A 143 -0.31 13.68 -4.10
C SER A 143 -1.21 13.60 -2.86
N LEU A 144 -1.31 12.43 -2.22
CA LEU A 144 -2.03 12.27 -0.96
C LEU A 144 -1.41 13.12 0.15
N LYS A 145 -0.08 13.09 0.31
CA LYS A 145 0.66 13.91 1.26
C LYS A 145 0.37 15.40 1.10
N GLN A 146 0.30 15.88 -0.15
CA GLN A 146 0.08 17.31 -0.44
C GLN A 146 -1.38 17.75 -0.29
N LYS A 147 -2.36 16.86 -0.55
CA LYS A 147 -3.77 17.25 -0.75
C LYS A 147 -4.73 16.73 0.30
N SER A 148 -4.44 15.59 0.94
CA SER A 148 -5.42 14.88 1.77
C SER A 148 -5.58 15.46 3.18
N GLY A 149 -4.58 16.17 3.69
CA GLY A 149 -4.53 16.59 5.10
C GLY A 149 -4.34 15.45 6.10
N LEU A 150 -4.07 14.23 5.62
CA LEU A 150 -3.82 13.06 6.46
C LEU A 150 -2.41 13.08 7.05
N SER A 151 -2.21 12.24 8.08
CA SER A 151 -0.89 11.93 8.59
C SER A 151 -0.31 10.72 7.84
N GLU A 152 1.00 10.76 7.65
CA GLU A 152 1.73 9.58 7.20
C GLU A 152 1.52 8.43 8.20
N ALA A 153 1.31 7.23 7.66
CA ALA A 153 1.33 6.00 8.42
C ALA A 153 2.71 5.91 9.05
N LYS A 154 2.76 5.99 10.38
CA LYS A 154 3.99 5.69 11.10
C LYS A 154 4.44 4.33 10.63
N GLU A 155 5.68 4.24 10.14
CA GLU A 155 6.33 2.95 9.96
C GLU A 155 6.09 2.21 11.27
N SER A 156 5.32 1.11 11.21
CA SER A 156 5.14 0.30 12.40
C SER A 156 6.54 0.02 12.91
N PRO A 157 6.86 0.29 14.19
CA PRO A 157 8.16 -0.07 14.73
C PRO A 157 8.43 -1.48 14.26
N ALA A 158 9.58 -1.69 13.61
CA ALA A 158 10.03 -3.02 13.19
C ALA A 158 9.60 -3.98 14.29
N VAL A 159 8.71 -4.92 13.95
CA VAL A 159 8.10 -5.86 14.90
C VAL A 159 9.20 -6.24 15.89
N PRO A 160 9.00 -6.02 17.20
CA PRO A 160 10.06 -6.24 18.18
C PRO A 160 10.69 -7.58 17.88
N GLU A 161 12.03 -7.60 17.76
CA GLU A 161 12.82 -8.78 17.46
C GLU A 161 12.15 -9.98 18.12
N THR A 162 11.65 -10.89 17.30
CA THR A 162 11.00 -12.10 17.80
C THR A 162 11.96 -12.69 18.82
N PRO A 163 11.50 -13.03 20.05
CA PRO A 163 12.38 -13.55 21.08
C PRO A 163 13.31 -14.60 20.46
N PRO A 164 14.61 -14.59 20.81
CA PRO A 164 15.61 -15.37 20.11
C PRO A 164 15.11 -16.81 19.95
N PRO A 165 15.21 -17.39 18.75
CA PRO A 165 14.63 -18.69 18.48
C PRO A 165 15.18 -19.69 19.49
N SER A 166 14.29 -20.43 20.16
CA SER A 166 14.70 -21.49 21.07
C SER A 166 15.69 -22.45 20.41
N THR A 167 16.59 -23.06 21.18
CA THR A 167 17.51 -24.09 20.67
C THR A 167 16.78 -25.21 19.93
N LYS A 168 15.57 -25.56 20.38
CA LYS A 168 14.69 -26.54 19.70
C LYS A 168 14.23 -26.07 18.32
N SER A 169 13.89 -24.79 18.15
CA SER A 169 13.50 -24.23 16.85
C SER A 169 14.69 -24.10 15.90
N ILE A 170 15.87 -23.72 16.42
CA ILE A 170 17.11 -23.68 15.63
C ILE A 170 17.44 -25.07 15.11
N GLN A 171 17.35 -26.10 15.97
CA GLN A 171 17.64 -27.47 15.58
C GLN A 171 16.64 -27.99 14.51
N LYS A 172 15.34 -27.73 14.69
CA LYS A 172 14.34 -28.11 13.67
C LYS A 172 14.59 -27.41 12.33
N CYS A 173 14.94 -26.13 12.35
CA CYS A 173 15.26 -25.41 11.13
C CYS A 173 16.52 -25.97 10.45
N ARG A 174 17.55 -26.33 11.22
CA ARG A 174 18.74 -27.02 10.71
C ARG A 174 18.41 -28.37 10.07
N ASP A 175 17.53 -29.15 10.71
CA ASP A 175 17.10 -30.44 10.19
C ASP A 175 16.30 -30.30 8.88
N ASP A 176 15.45 -29.28 8.79
CA ASP A 176 14.72 -28.96 7.55
C ASP A 176 15.69 -28.52 6.45
N LEU A 177 16.65 -27.64 6.75
CA LEU A 177 17.67 -27.21 5.80
C LEU A 177 18.50 -28.38 5.27
N ASN A 178 18.88 -29.33 6.14
CA ASN A 178 19.57 -30.55 5.76
C ASN A 178 18.75 -31.44 4.81
N LYS A 179 17.42 -31.45 4.94
CA LYS A 179 16.50 -32.29 4.15
C LYS A 179 15.94 -31.59 2.91
N SER A 180 16.03 -30.27 2.85
CA SER A 180 15.39 -29.43 1.82
C SER A 180 15.92 -29.64 0.40
N GLY A 181 17.09 -30.27 0.24
CA GLY A 181 17.79 -30.40 -1.03
C GLY A 181 18.46 -29.10 -1.50
N TYR A 182 18.33 -28.00 -0.75
CA TYR A 182 19.06 -26.77 -1.03
C TYR A 182 20.54 -26.88 -0.66
N THR A 183 21.39 -26.22 -1.44
CA THR A 183 22.78 -26.01 -1.05
C THR A 183 22.83 -25.00 0.10
N GLN A 184 23.11 -25.47 1.30
CA GLN A 184 23.05 -24.66 2.54
C GLN A 184 23.88 -23.39 2.45
N LYS A 185 25.08 -23.48 1.86
CA LYS A 185 25.97 -22.34 1.63
C LYS A 185 25.30 -21.25 0.78
N ASN A 186 24.57 -21.63 -0.28
CA ASN A 186 23.90 -20.66 -1.14
C ASN A 186 22.72 -20.00 -0.41
N VAL A 187 21.94 -20.79 0.32
CA VAL A 187 20.82 -20.27 1.13
C VAL A 187 21.31 -19.28 2.17
N CYS A 188 22.37 -19.63 2.90
CA CYS A 188 22.95 -18.75 3.91
C CYS A 188 23.59 -17.49 3.32
N LYS A 189 24.30 -17.61 2.20
CA LYS A 189 24.87 -16.45 1.51
C LYS A 189 23.78 -15.50 1.06
N GLN A 190 22.71 -16.02 0.45
CA GLN A 190 21.58 -15.24 -0.01
C GLN A 190 20.84 -14.57 1.15
N LEU A 191 20.60 -15.29 2.25
CA LEU A 191 19.99 -14.73 3.46
C LEU A 191 20.78 -13.54 4.02
N MET A 192 22.11 -13.64 4.08
CA MET A 192 22.98 -12.60 4.64
C MET A 192 23.13 -11.39 3.70
N GLN A 193 23.06 -11.62 2.38
CA GLN A 193 23.15 -10.58 1.36
C GLN A 193 21.83 -9.81 1.20
N ASP A 194 20.73 -10.54 0.99
CA ASP A 194 19.44 -9.96 0.62
C ASP A 194 18.63 -9.52 1.84
N LYS A 195 18.95 -10.06 3.04
CA LYS A 195 18.26 -9.80 4.31
C LYS A 195 16.73 -9.78 4.18
N PRO A 196 16.13 -10.84 3.62
CA PRO A 196 14.70 -10.88 3.35
C PRO A 196 13.90 -10.82 4.65
N LYS A 197 12.78 -10.09 4.62
CA LYS A 197 11.83 -10.01 5.76
C LYS A 197 10.97 -11.27 5.88
N GLU A 198 10.79 -12.01 4.78
CA GLU A 198 9.99 -13.25 4.71
C GLU A 198 10.59 -14.22 3.69
N PHE A 199 10.34 -15.52 3.87
CA PHE A 199 10.71 -16.53 2.87
C PHE A 199 9.74 -16.52 1.69
N SER A 200 10.25 -16.83 0.49
CA SER A 200 9.38 -17.12 -0.66
C SER A 200 8.54 -18.38 -0.42
N GLU A 201 7.38 -18.50 -1.05
CA GLU A 201 6.50 -19.67 -0.86
C GLU A 201 7.18 -21.03 -1.13
N PRO A 202 8.07 -21.19 -2.13
CA PRO A 202 8.81 -22.43 -2.30
C PRO A 202 9.73 -22.72 -1.11
N MET A 203 10.38 -21.69 -0.58
CA MET A 203 11.32 -21.83 0.53
C MET A 203 10.58 -22.10 1.85
N GLN A 204 9.41 -21.50 2.07
CA GLN A 204 8.54 -21.83 3.20
C GLN A 204 8.09 -23.30 3.19
N ARG A 205 7.74 -23.84 2.00
CA ARG A 205 7.36 -25.25 1.86
C ARG A 205 8.52 -26.21 2.15
N ALA A 206 9.72 -25.83 1.74
CA ALA A 206 10.93 -26.64 1.94
C ALA A 206 11.51 -26.52 3.36
N LEU A 207 11.26 -25.40 4.05
CA LEU A 207 11.75 -25.10 5.39
C LEU A 207 10.60 -24.76 6.36
N PRO A 208 9.66 -25.69 6.56
CA PRO A 208 8.40 -25.40 7.27
C PRO A 208 8.57 -25.03 8.74
N ASN A 209 9.67 -25.44 9.38
CA ASN A 209 9.98 -25.09 10.78
C ASN A 209 10.99 -23.94 10.91
N CYS A 210 11.40 -23.33 9.79
CA CYS A 210 12.29 -22.18 9.83
C CYS A 210 11.51 -20.86 9.88
N SER A 211 11.98 -19.95 10.71
CA SER A 211 11.83 -18.50 10.53
C SER A 211 13.14 -17.88 10.04
N ILE A 212 13.09 -16.65 9.53
CA ILE A 212 14.28 -15.86 9.18
C ILE A 212 15.28 -15.84 10.34
N ALA A 213 14.81 -15.57 11.56
CA ALA A 213 15.66 -15.55 12.76
C ALA A 213 16.34 -16.91 13.03
N SER A 214 15.59 -18.01 12.96
CA SER A 214 16.18 -19.35 13.19
C SER A 214 17.18 -19.76 12.11
N LEU A 215 16.92 -19.40 10.85
CA LEU A 215 17.84 -19.70 9.75
C LEU A 215 19.10 -18.84 9.84
N THR A 216 18.98 -17.57 10.25
CA THR A 216 20.12 -16.69 10.54
C THR A 216 21.03 -17.29 11.60
N GLU A 217 20.49 -17.85 12.68
CA GLU A 217 21.28 -18.55 13.70
C GLU A 217 21.96 -19.80 13.12
N VAL A 218 21.24 -20.62 12.34
CA VAL A 218 21.83 -21.82 11.69
C VAL A 218 23.01 -21.43 10.78
N CYS A 219 22.89 -20.34 10.05
CA CYS A 219 23.87 -19.88 9.08
C CYS A 219 25.15 -19.30 9.68
N LYS A 220 25.17 -18.93 10.97
CA LYS A 220 26.40 -18.52 11.68
C LYS A 220 27.42 -19.66 11.75
N ASP A 221 26.95 -20.91 11.80
CA ASP A 221 27.80 -22.10 11.91
C ASP A 221 28.24 -22.65 10.53
N ILE A 222 27.81 -22.04 9.43
CA ILE A 222 28.08 -22.51 8.07
C ILE A 222 29.10 -21.56 7.40
N PRO A 223 30.24 -22.04 6.89
CA PRO A 223 31.21 -21.21 6.19
C PRO A 223 30.62 -20.59 4.91
N GLN A 224 30.76 -19.27 4.78
CA GLN A 224 30.23 -18.50 3.64
C GLN A 224 31.26 -18.21 2.53
N ASN A 225 32.52 -18.63 2.73
CA ASN A 225 33.63 -18.48 1.78
C ASN A 225 33.61 -19.57 0.71
#